data_AF-A0A2I9LPB3-F1
#
_entry.id   AF-A0A2I9LPB3-F1
#
_cell.length_a   1.000
_cell.length_b   1.000
_cell.length_c   1.000
_cell.angle_alpha   90.00
_cell.angle_beta   90.00
_cell.angle_gamma   90.00
#
_symmetry.space_group_name_H-M   'P 1'
#
loop_
_entity.id
_entity.type
_entity.pdbx_description
1 polymer ?
#
loop_
_entity_poly.entity_id
_entity_poly.type
_entity_poly.pdbx_seq_one_letter_code
_entity_poly.pdbx_strand_id
1 'polypeptide(L)'
;MKFAIFFLITLSLVLIYNTESKKEIPGGYPVNRFNCTYECGHGKRIQIMCNNLCKQLGGSWGYCYWNTCYCEYLPAEVPQKKSIGIISCGASMVGVPDTEQE
;
A
#
# COMPACT_ATOMS: atom_id res chain seq x y z
N MET A 1 -30.45 13.88 -36.41
CA MET A 1 -29.51 14.79 -35.70
C MET A 1 -29.74 14.82 -34.18
N LYS A 2 -30.97 14.99 -33.67
CA LYS A 2 -31.27 14.98 -32.21
C LYS A 2 -30.82 13.72 -31.46
N PHE A 3 -31.04 12.53 -32.01
CA PHE A 3 -30.62 11.26 -31.37
C PHE A 3 -29.09 11.10 -31.29
N ALA A 4 -28.35 11.59 -32.29
CA ALA A 4 -26.89 11.56 -32.27
C ALA A 4 -26.32 12.49 -31.18
N ILE A 5 -26.97 13.63 -30.94
CA ILE A 5 -26.60 14.57 -29.88
C ILE A 5 -26.82 13.93 -28.50
N PHE A 6 -27.96 13.26 -28.28
CA PHE A 6 -28.20 12.56 -27.02
C PHE A 6 -27.18 11.45 -26.75
N PHE A 7 -26.82 10.67 -27.77
CA PHE A 7 -25.82 9.59 -27.63
C PHE A 7 -24.43 10.13 -27.27
N LEU A 8 -24.01 11.23 -27.90
CA LEU A 8 -22.73 11.89 -27.59
C LEU A 8 -22.71 12.46 -26.17
N ILE A 9 -23.82 13.06 -25.72
CA ILE A 9 -23.95 13.56 -24.35
C ILE A 9 -23.84 12.40 -23.35
N THR A 10 -24.58 11.30 -23.56
CA THR A 10 -24.50 10.14 -22.65
C THR A 10 -23.10 9.51 -22.60
N LEU A 11 -22.42 9.41 -23.74
CA LEU A 11 -21.07 8.86 -23.79
C LEU A 11 -20.06 9.75 -23.04
N SER A 12 -20.19 11.07 -23.17
CA SER A 12 -19.35 12.01 -22.43
C SER A 12 -19.58 11.96 -20.91
N LEU A 13 -20.83 11.80 -20.44
CA LEU A 13 -21.11 11.60 -19.02
C LEU A 13 -20.51 10.30 -18.47
N VAL A 14 -20.58 9.19 -19.23
CA VAL A 14 -19.98 7.91 -18.81
C VAL A 14 -18.46 8.03 -18.69
N LEU A 15 -17.79 8.73 -19.60
CA LEU A 15 -16.35 8.95 -19.52
C LEU A 15 -15.97 9.77 -18.28
N ILE A 16 -16.72 10.83 -17.97
CA ILE A 16 -16.47 11.67 -16.78
C ILE A 16 -16.75 10.88 -15.49
N TYR A 17 -17.78 10.04 -15.45
CA TYR A 17 -18.10 9.22 -14.28
C TYR A 17 -17.01 8.20 -13.94
N ASN A 18 -16.34 7.62 -14.96
CA ASN A 18 -15.22 6.69 -14.73
C ASN A 18 -13.93 7.39 -14.27
N THR A 19 -13.87 8.73 -14.35
CA THR A 19 -12.73 9.51 -13.85
C THR A 19 -12.88 9.93 -12.39
N GLU A 20 -13.93 9.50 -11.67
CA GLU A 20 -14.00 9.68 -10.22
C GLU A 20 -12.90 8.87 -9.52
N SER A 21 -11.73 9.53 -9.47
CA SER A 21 -10.74 9.54 -8.41
C SER A 21 -10.71 8.26 -7.60
N LYS A 22 -9.82 7.35 -7.98
CA LYS A 22 -9.23 6.43 -7.00
C LYS A 22 -8.62 7.33 -5.93
N LYS A 23 -9.36 7.57 -4.85
CA LYS A 23 -8.90 8.35 -3.70
C LYS A 23 -7.59 7.70 -3.28
N GLU A 24 -6.47 8.38 -3.50
CA GLU A 24 -5.17 7.86 -3.10
C GLU A 24 -5.23 7.69 -1.59
N ILE A 25 -5.20 6.44 -1.14
CA ILE A 25 -5.11 6.13 0.28
C ILE A 25 -3.66 6.45 0.66
N PRO A 26 -3.42 7.47 1.51
CA PRO A 26 -2.06 7.84 1.89
C PRO A 26 -1.40 6.65 2.56
N GLY A 27 -0.14 6.37 2.25
CA GLY A 27 0.52 5.17 2.77
C GLY A 27 1.79 4.83 2.00
N GLY A 28 2.39 3.71 2.37
CA GLY A 28 3.65 3.26 1.78
C GLY A 28 4.14 1.94 2.36
N TYR A 29 5.28 1.49 1.83
CA TYR A 29 6.03 0.34 2.32
C TYR A 29 6.98 0.83 3.42
N PRO A 30 6.75 0.52 4.71
CA PRO A 30 7.66 0.92 5.76
C PRO A 30 9.04 0.29 5.53
N VAL A 31 10.09 0.99 5.94
CA VAL A 31 11.46 0.49 5.87
C VAL A 31 12.11 0.45 7.24
N ASN A 32 12.97 -0.55 7.44
CA ASN A 32 13.77 -0.66 8.66
C ASN A 32 14.98 0.31 8.63
N ARG A 33 15.81 0.27 9.67
CA ARG A 33 17.03 1.08 9.78
C ARG A 33 18.04 0.90 8.62
N PHE A 34 17.93 -0.18 7.85
CA PHE A 34 18.77 -0.46 6.68
C PHE A 34 18.12 -0.05 5.35
N ASN A 35 17.00 0.69 5.39
CA ASN A 35 16.22 1.12 4.23
C ASN A 35 15.65 -0.05 3.40
N CYS A 36 15.41 -1.19 4.06
CA CYS A 36 14.83 -2.40 3.48
C CYS A 36 13.35 -2.49 3.82
N THR A 37 12.53 -2.94 2.87
CA THR A 37 11.10 -3.20 3.10
C THR A 37 10.87 -4.56 3.75
N TYR A 38 9.71 -4.73 4.39
CA TYR A 38 9.34 -5.98 5.07
C TYR A 38 8.71 -6.96 4.08
N GLU A 39 9.40 -8.07 3.81
CA GLU A 39 8.88 -9.13 2.95
C GLU A 39 7.70 -9.87 3.59
N CYS A 40 6.78 -10.34 2.75
CA CYS A 40 5.61 -11.11 3.16
C CYS A 40 5.31 -12.20 2.14
N GLY A 41 4.89 -13.38 2.59
CA GLY A 41 4.47 -14.49 1.73
C GLY A 41 2.95 -14.71 1.70
N HIS A 42 2.52 -15.81 1.09
CA HIS A 42 1.11 -16.20 1.09
C HIS A 42 0.70 -16.90 2.40
N GLY A 43 -0.33 -16.40 3.08
CA GLY A 43 -0.94 -17.06 4.24
C GLY A 43 -1.67 -16.11 5.19
N LYS A 44 -2.67 -16.62 5.92
CA LYS A 44 -3.47 -15.83 6.89
C LYS A 44 -2.61 -15.22 8.00
N ARG A 45 -1.60 -15.94 8.49
CA ARG A 45 -0.67 -15.44 9.53
C ARG A 45 0.10 -14.21 9.05
N ILE A 46 0.49 -14.18 7.78
CA ILE A 46 1.28 -13.09 7.22
C ILE A 46 0.46 -11.80 7.07
N GLN A 47 -0.82 -11.91 6.70
CA GLN A 47 -1.71 -10.73 6.66
C GLN A 47 -1.85 -10.09 8.04
N ILE A 48 -1.98 -10.91 9.09
CA ILE A 48 -2.04 -10.43 10.48
C ILE A 48 -0.74 -9.69 10.85
N MET A 49 0.41 -10.18 10.39
CA MET A 49 1.70 -9.55 10.68
C MET A 49 1.85 -8.18 10.02
N CYS A 50 1.55 -8.04 8.72
CA CYS A 50 1.61 -6.74 8.07
C CYS A 50 0.65 -5.75 8.75
N ASN A 51 -0.57 -6.19 9.10
CA ASN A 51 -1.52 -5.33 9.79
C ASN A 51 -1.02 -4.87 11.17
N ASN A 52 -0.44 -5.78 11.96
CA ASN A 52 0.10 -5.45 13.27
C ASN A 52 1.28 -4.49 13.17
N LEU A 53 2.21 -4.73 12.24
CA LEU A 53 3.33 -3.82 11.96
C LEU A 53 2.82 -2.41 11.62
N CYS A 54 1.87 -2.30 10.69
CA CYS A 54 1.34 -1.00 10.29
C CYS A 54 0.66 -0.27 11.46
N LYS A 55 -0.10 -0.98 12.31
CA LYS A 55 -0.71 -0.41 13.51
C LYS A 55 0.31 0.06 14.54
N GLN A 56 1.39 -0.70 14.74
CA GLN A 56 2.48 -0.32 15.65
C GLN A 56 3.18 0.96 15.17
N LEU A 57 3.30 1.15 13.87
CA LEU A 57 3.88 2.35 13.25
C LEU A 57 2.87 3.52 13.13
N GLY A 58 1.67 3.40 13.70
CA GLY A 58 0.65 4.46 13.66
C GLY A 58 -0.19 4.51 12.38
N GLY A 59 -0.06 3.52 11.49
CA GLY A 59 -0.94 3.32 10.35
C GLY A 59 -2.29 2.68 10.74
N SER A 60 -3.28 2.78 9.85
CA SER A 60 -4.63 2.25 10.11
C SER A 60 -4.78 0.79 9.73
N TRP A 61 -4.11 0.35 8.66
CA TRP A 61 -4.27 -0.99 8.11
C TRP A 61 -3.00 -1.44 7.39
N GLY A 62 -2.75 -2.75 7.39
CA GLY A 62 -1.62 -3.34 6.68
C GLY A 62 -1.96 -4.65 5.99
N TYR A 63 -1.37 -4.87 4.81
CA TYR A 63 -1.55 -6.09 4.03
C TYR A 63 -0.31 -6.44 3.21
N CYS A 64 -0.28 -7.66 2.71
CA CYS A 64 0.79 -8.15 1.84
C CYS A 64 0.48 -7.80 0.39
N TYR A 65 1.30 -6.93 -0.22
CA TYR A 65 1.20 -6.54 -1.62
C TYR A 65 2.51 -6.82 -2.33
N TRP A 66 2.49 -7.62 -3.40
CA TRP A 66 3.71 -7.97 -4.17
C TRP A 66 4.85 -8.49 -3.27
N ASN A 67 4.51 -9.41 -2.37
CA ASN A 67 5.42 -9.97 -1.37
C ASN A 67 6.08 -8.96 -0.43
N THR A 68 5.49 -7.77 -0.27
CA THR A 68 5.95 -6.73 0.65
C THR A 68 4.80 -6.18 1.48
N CYS A 69 5.00 -5.92 2.78
CA CYS A 69 3.99 -5.27 3.60
C CYS A 69 3.76 -3.82 3.15
N TYR A 70 2.51 -3.48 2.85
CA TYR A 70 2.06 -2.13 2.56
C TYR A 70 1.16 -1.62 3.70
N CYS A 71 1.36 -0.36 4.11
CA CYS A 71 0.60 0.28 5.17
C CYS A 71 -0.25 1.42 4.62
N GLU A 72 -1.54 1.40 4.93
CA GLU A 72 -2.47 2.49 4.69
C GLU A 72 -2.53 3.43 5.90
N TYR A 73 -2.67 4.72 5.60
CA TYR A 73 -2.64 5.84 6.53
C TYR A 73 -1.38 5.87 7.40
N LEU A 74 -0.24 5.44 6.86
CA LEU A 74 1.04 5.49 7.55
C LEU A 74 1.53 6.95 7.69
N PRO A 75 1.86 7.44 8.90
CA PRO A 75 2.35 8.81 9.10
C PRO A 75 3.57 9.12 8.25
N ALA A 76 3.67 10.35 7.74
CA ALA A 76 4.73 10.74 6.80
C ALA A 76 6.12 10.73 7.45
N GLU A 77 6.18 10.83 8.78
CA GLU A 77 7.39 10.79 9.60
C GLU A 77 7.98 9.38 9.69
N VAL A 78 7.18 8.34 9.43
CA VAL A 78 7.65 6.96 9.41
C VAL A 78 8.45 6.73 8.11
N PRO A 79 9.71 6.24 8.19
CA PRO A 79 10.48 5.88 7.02
C PRO A 79 9.71 4.89 6.13
N GLN A 80 9.45 5.29 4.88
CA GLN A 80 8.64 4.52 3.95
C GLN A 80 8.99 4.80 2.49
N LYS A 81 8.73 3.83 1.63
CA LYS A 81 8.80 3.95 0.16
C LYS A 81 7.39 4.01 -0.43
N LYS A 82 7.21 4.76 -1.52
CA LYS A 82 5.92 4.82 -2.25
C LYS A 82 5.80 3.72 -3.32
N SER A 83 6.90 3.08 -3.69
CA SER A 83 6.96 1.98 -4.65
C SER A 83 7.91 0.89 -4.17
N ILE A 84 7.68 -0.34 -4.62
CA ILE A 84 8.56 -1.48 -4.39
C ILE A 84 9.79 -1.31 -5.29
N GLY A 85 10.95 -1.04 -4.70
CA GLY A 85 12.22 -1.08 -5.41
C GLY A 85 12.72 -2.52 -5.55
N ILE A 86 13.47 -2.82 -6.62
CA ILE A 86 14.01 -4.16 -6.91
C ILE A 86 15.04 -4.61 -5.85
N ILE A 87 15.57 -3.68 -5.04
CA ILE A 87 16.51 -3.96 -3.96
C ILE A 87 15.72 -4.30 -2.69
N SER A 88 15.20 -5.53 -2.63
CA SER A 88 14.88 -6.16 -1.35
C SER A 88 16.18 -6.70 -0.75
N CYS A 89 16.48 -6.38 0.50
CA CYS A 89 17.72 -6.78 1.15
C CYS A 89 17.78 -8.28 1.49
N GLY A 90 16.98 -9.14 0.84
CA GLY A 90 16.81 -10.54 1.21
C GLY A 90 16.35 -10.73 2.65
N ALA A 91 15.70 -9.71 3.23
CA ALA A 91 15.23 -9.73 4.60
C ALA A 91 13.95 -10.56 4.70
N SER A 92 14.09 -11.87 4.54
CA SER A 92 13.20 -12.86 5.12
C SER A 92 13.37 -12.83 6.65
N MET A 93 13.01 -11.70 7.27
CA MET A 93 12.94 -11.51 8.72
C MET A 93 11.53 -11.06 9.02
N VAL A 94 10.63 -12.02 8.90
CA VAL A 94 9.25 -11.94 9.31
C VAL A 94 9.23 -11.79 10.83
N GLY A 95 9.05 -10.57 11.34
CA GLY A 95 8.40 -10.37 12.65
C GLY A 95 9.14 -9.72 13.81
N VAL A 96 10.29 -9.06 13.63
CA VAL A 96 10.93 -8.36 14.76
C VAL A 96 11.01 -6.86 14.46
N PRO A 97 10.26 -5.99 15.16
CA PRO A 97 10.57 -4.57 15.17
C PRO A 97 11.99 -4.38 15.72
N ASP A 98 12.77 -3.45 15.15
CA ASP A 98 14.20 -3.21 15.49
C ASP A 98 14.44 -2.93 17.00
N THR A 99 13.38 -2.76 17.80
CA THR A 99 13.38 -2.58 19.25
C THR A 99 13.67 -3.83 20.08
N GLU A 100 13.85 -5.02 19.48
CA GLU A 100 14.08 -6.29 20.22
C GLU A 100 15.41 -7.00 19.88
N GLN A 101 16.40 -6.31 19.29
CA GLN A 101 17.71 -6.89 18.94
C GLN A 101 18.88 -6.37 19.82
N GLU A 102 18.67 -6.25 21.13
CA GLU A 102 19.74 -6.02 22.12
C GLU A 102 20.18 -7.34 22.78
#